data_AF-A0A2W7ICS6-F1
#
_entry.id   AF-A0A2W7ICS6-F1
#
_cell.length_a   1.000
_cell.length_b   1.000
_cell.length_c   1.000
_cell.angle_alpha   90.00
_cell.angle_beta   90.00
_cell.angle_gamma   90.00
#
_symmetry.space_group_name_H-M   'P 1'
#
loop_
_entity.id
_entity.type
_entity.pdbx_description
1 polymer ?
#
loop_
_entity_poly.entity_id
_entity_poly.type
_entity_poly.pdbx_seq_one_letter_code
_entity_poly.pdbx_strand_id
1 'polypeptide(L)'
;MESMFEYAYFFNQPINNWDVSNVTNMTRMFQYALSFNQPISSWDVSNVTNMISMFGQAEVFNQPIDNWNFNPNVVLHAQSYLSPGFLSYTNMDIQNYDKLLSQFIILDLNNKVLNANGLKYCNETARNYLINELGWDIHDSGQSDNCNSIIGTIAYDENNDGCDPNDAAISGFMVNANDGSDDLLSYSINGNYELGTVGTNFTVSVVNYPSYFSASPASQQVTFNNSNTEVADFCVTANQTMEDLNVVFIPTSEARPGFEADYQLVIENLGTQTVTNATVTLDFDDTMQSFVNASVTPTSTTTNQLTFDIANLQPLTFQTVDITMQTFQPPTVNGDDILSFTASVSPSTNDFTPTDNTFVYDQTVVNSYDPNDKQVLQGEEIKIDDADEYLNYLIRFQNTGTASAINVRILDTLHPKLDYSTLRPVNASHNYRIEVTNENEVEFIFDGINLPDENTNEPASHGFVAYKIKPKSGVAVGDFITGDANIYFDFNAPIITNMVSTEIIDNLSTSNYDLANNINIYPNPTKDILYIEVKNNQEIEQLKIYNLSGLELINVKESKQQLHLESLSAGVYFLQIQTNLGTVNKRFIKN
;
A
#
# COMPACT_ATOMS: atom_id res chain seq x y z
N MET A 1 -34.43 -6.76 9.72
CA MET A 1 -34.65 -6.76 11.18
C MET A 1 -35.00 -5.35 11.66
N GLU A 2 -35.98 -4.71 11.03
CA GLU A 2 -36.42 -3.36 11.42
C GLU A 2 -37.21 -3.40 12.74
N SER A 3 -36.92 -2.45 13.65
CA SER A 3 -37.63 -2.21 14.92
C SER A 3 -37.77 -3.42 15.87
N MET A 4 -36.92 -4.45 15.74
CA MET A 4 -37.11 -5.72 16.45
C MET A 4 -37.11 -5.58 17.98
N PHE A 5 -36.27 -4.71 18.54
CA PHE A 5 -36.16 -4.41 19.96
C PHE A 5 -36.40 -2.93 20.28
N GLU A 6 -37.11 -2.21 19.39
CA GLU A 6 -37.51 -0.82 19.64
C GLU A 6 -38.37 -0.75 20.92
N TYR A 7 -38.03 0.16 21.85
CA TYR A 7 -38.65 0.32 23.17
C TYR A 7 -38.55 -0.89 24.13
N ALA A 8 -37.68 -1.85 23.85
CA ALA A 8 -37.39 -2.94 24.77
C ALA A 8 -36.45 -2.46 25.90
N TYR A 9 -36.95 -1.56 26.77
CA TYR A 9 -36.15 -0.79 27.73
C TYR A 9 -35.15 -1.62 28.58
N PHE A 10 -35.52 -2.86 28.91
CA PHE A 10 -34.72 -3.77 29.75
C PHE A 10 -34.01 -4.88 28.97
N PHE A 11 -34.04 -4.86 27.64
CA PHE A 11 -33.43 -5.90 26.82
C PHE A 11 -31.90 -5.78 26.85
N ASN A 12 -31.23 -6.85 27.30
CA ASN A 12 -29.77 -6.99 27.30
C ASN A 12 -29.37 -8.47 27.31
N GLN A 13 -30.08 -9.29 26.52
CA GLN A 13 -29.86 -10.74 26.47
C GLN A 13 -28.79 -11.06 25.41
N PRO A 14 -27.98 -12.12 25.58
CA PRO A 14 -26.90 -12.44 24.66
C PRO A 14 -27.42 -12.77 23.25
N ILE A 15 -26.90 -12.03 22.27
CA ILE A 15 -27.24 -12.17 20.84
C ILE A 15 -26.00 -12.17 19.93
N ASN A 16 -24.80 -12.22 20.52
CA ASN A 16 -23.52 -12.21 19.81
C ASN A 16 -23.38 -13.36 18.79
N ASN A 17 -24.08 -14.48 19.01
CA ASN A 17 -24.05 -15.67 18.13
C ASN A 17 -25.06 -15.63 16.97
N TRP A 18 -25.78 -14.52 16.77
CA TRP A 18 -26.73 -14.41 15.66
C TRP A 18 -26.00 -14.26 14.33
N ASP A 19 -26.41 -15.04 13.34
CA ASP A 19 -26.00 -14.84 11.95
C ASP A 19 -26.87 -13.75 11.31
N VAL A 20 -26.26 -12.60 11.07
CA VAL A 20 -26.90 -11.43 10.45
C VAL A 20 -26.34 -11.12 9.06
N SER A 21 -25.50 -12.01 8.50
CA SER A 21 -24.79 -11.79 7.22
C SER A 21 -25.71 -11.49 6.05
N ASN A 22 -26.95 -11.98 6.06
CA ASN A 22 -27.93 -11.77 5.00
C ASN A 22 -28.92 -10.61 5.27
N VAL A 23 -28.78 -9.91 6.40
CA VAL A 23 -29.69 -8.82 6.78
C VAL A 23 -29.35 -7.55 6.01
N THR A 24 -30.35 -6.91 5.42
CA THR A 24 -30.17 -5.67 4.63
C THR A 24 -30.71 -4.42 5.30
N ASN A 25 -31.57 -4.55 6.32
CA ASN A 25 -32.22 -3.43 7.03
C ASN A 25 -32.28 -3.71 8.54
N MET A 26 -31.67 -2.84 9.33
CA MET A 26 -31.62 -2.84 10.80
C MET A 26 -32.11 -1.51 11.41
N THR A 27 -32.91 -0.76 10.66
CA THR A 27 -33.52 0.49 11.11
C THR A 27 -34.19 0.29 12.48
N ARG A 28 -33.85 1.15 13.46
CA ARG A 28 -34.39 1.18 14.83
C ARG A 28 -34.29 -0.11 15.62
N MET A 29 -33.40 -1.03 15.25
CA MET A 29 -33.35 -2.37 15.84
C MET A 29 -33.26 -2.34 17.37
N PHE A 30 -32.49 -1.40 17.96
CA PHE A 30 -32.32 -1.22 19.41
C PHE A 30 -32.68 0.19 19.89
N GLN A 31 -33.47 0.95 19.12
CA GLN A 31 -33.82 2.30 19.52
C GLN A 31 -34.60 2.28 20.85
N TYR A 32 -34.20 3.09 21.83
CA TYR A 32 -34.73 3.08 23.21
C TYR A 32 -34.58 1.76 23.98
N ALA A 33 -33.71 0.85 23.56
CA ALA A 33 -33.33 -0.31 24.38
C ALA A 33 -32.33 0.14 25.47
N LEU A 34 -32.80 0.88 26.48
CA LEU A 34 -31.98 1.62 27.45
C LEU A 34 -30.91 0.78 28.16
N SER A 35 -31.14 -0.53 28.33
CA SER A 35 -30.24 -1.44 29.03
C SER A 35 -29.29 -2.23 28.11
N PHE A 36 -29.36 -2.04 26.79
CA PHE A 36 -28.62 -2.87 25.83
C PHE A 36 -27.14 -2.51 25.74
N ASN A 37 -26.25 -3.48 26.00
CA ASN A 37 -24.79 -3.33 25.88
C ASN A 37 -24.11 -4.69 25.65
N GLN A 38 -24.67 -5.54 24.79
CA GLN A 38 -24.07 -6.84 24.48
C GLN A 38 -22.94 -6.71 23.45
N PRO A 39 -21.87 -7.53 23.53
CA PRO A 39 -20.78 -7.52 22.57
C PRO A 39 -21.27 -8.03 21.20
N ILE A 40 -21.40 -7.12 20.25
CA ILE A 40 -21.91 -7.40 18.90
C ILE A 40 -20.84 -7.15 17.82
N SER A 41 -19.58 -6.98 18.21
CA SER A 41 -18.45 -6.81 17.29
C SER A 41 -18.30 -7.97 16.31
N SER A 42 -18.75 -9.18 16.64
CA SER A 42 -18.68 -10.36 15.76
C SER A 42 -19.74 -10.42 14.66
N TRP A 43 -20.63 -9.44 14.55
CA TRP A 43 -21.68 -9.43 13.53
C TRP A 43 -21.14 -9.00 12.16
N ASP A 44 -21.48 -9.77 11.12
CA ASP A 44 -21.25 -9.37 9.73
C ASP A 44 -22.40 -8.48 9.24
N VAL A 45 -22.14 -7.18 9.17
CA VAL A 45 -23.11 -6.15 8.73
C VAL A 45 -22.86 -5.65 7.30
N SER A 46 -22.00 -6.33 6.54
CA SER A 46 -21.57 -5.90 5.19
C SER A 46 -22.72 -5.76 4.18
N ASN A 47 -23.81 -6.50 4.39
CA ASN A 47 -25.01 -6.42 3.56
C ASN A 47 -26.07 -5.42 4.06
N VAL A 48 -25.87 -4.80 5.23
CA VAL A 48 -26.86 -3.90 5.84
C VAL A 48 -26.76 -2.51 5.20
N THR A 49 -27.82 -2.10 4.50
CA THR A 49 -27.91 -0.79 3.83
C THR A 49 -28.66 0.26 4.65
N ASN A 50 -29.40 -0.14 5.69
CA ASN A 50 -30.16 0.80 6.54
C ASN A 50 -29.91 0.51 8.02
N MET A 51 -29.33 1.48 8.73
CA MET A 51 -29.06 1.43 10.17
C MET A 51 -29.60 2.67 10.90
N ILE A 52 -30.61 3.32 10.30
CA ILE A 52 -31.19 4.56 10.82
C ILE A 52 -31.66 4.34 12.26
N SER A 53 -31.17 5.18 13.18
CA SER A 53 -31.52 5.13 14.61
C SER A 53 -31.27 3.79 15.30
N MET A 54 -30.38 2.93 14.77
CA MET A 54 -30.21 1.57 15.25
C MET A 54 -29.96 1.49 16.76
N PHE A 55 -29.10 2.37 17.31
CA PHE A 55 -28.79 2.48 18.74
C PHE A 55 -29.28 3.79 19.36
N GLY A 56 -30.09 4.58 18.66
CA GLY A 56 -30.54 5.87 19.16
C GLY A 56 -31.21 5.72 20.53
N GLN A 57 -30.71 6.43 21.54
CA GLN A 57 -31.16 6.35 22.94
C GLN A 57 -30.95 4.98 23.63
N ALA A 58 -30.05 4.13 23.15
CA ALA A 58 -29.54 2.99 23.92
C ALA A 58 -28.52 3.51 24.95
N GLU A 59 -29.01 4.07 26.05
CA GLU A 59 -28.27 4.93 26.99
C GLU A 59 -27.02 4.28 27.63
N VAL A 60 -26.88 2.96 27.63
CA VAL A 60 -25.70 2.27 28.20
C VAL A 60 -24.83 1.58 27.16
N PHE A 61 -25.12 1.76 25.87
CA PHE A 61 -24.36 1.13 24.78
C PHE A 61 -22.96 1.76 24.68
N ASN A 62 -21.92 0.94 24.89
CA ASN A 62 -20.50 1.29 24.76
C ASN A 62 -19.71 0.05 24.33
N GLN A 63 -19.93 -0.40 23.10
CA GLN A 63 -19.18 -1.53 22.53
C GLN A 63 -18.31 -1.05 21.37
N PRO A 64 -17.09 -1.60 21.23
CA PRO A 64 -16.31 -1.42 20.02
C PRO A 64 -17.05 -2.07 18.85
N ILE A 65 -17.36 -1.25 17.85
CA ILE A 65 -17.98 -1.67 16.57
C ILE A 65 -17.18 -1.15 15.37
N ASP A 66 -15.96 -0.69 15.64
CA ASP A 66 -14.93 -0.30 14.69
C ASP A 66 -14.41 -1.47 13.86
N ASN A 67 -14.69 -2.72 14.24
CA ASN A 67 -14.35 -3.89 13.43
C ASN A 67 -15.44 -4.28 12.41
N TRP A 68 -16.57 -3.57 12.39
CA TRP A 68 -17.65 -3.84 11.45
C TRP A 68 -17.26 -3.38 10.04
N ASN A 69 -17.60 -4.21 9.04
CA ASN A 69 -17.55 -3.82 7.63
C ASN A 69 -18.93 -3.28 7.22
N PHE A 70 -19.06 -1.97 7.08
CA PHE A 70 -20.31 -1.31 6.72
C PHE A 70 -20.53 -1.35 5.21
N ASN A 71 -21.78 -1.55 4.78
CA ASN A 71 -22.11 -1.45 3.37
C ASN A 71 -21.81 -0.03 2.84
N PRO A 72 -21.18 0.13 1.66
CA PRO A 72 -20.95 1.46 1.08
C PRO A 72 -22.21 2.29 0.87
N ASN A 73 -23.38 1.66 0.71
CA ASN A 73 -24.68 2.32 0.59
C ASN A 73 -25.41 2.48 1.93
N VAL A 74 -24.73 2.27 3.06
CA VAL A 74 -25.36 2.38 4.38
C VAL A 74 -25.91 3.78 4.61
N VAL A 75 -27.11 3.82 5.18
CA VAL A 75 -27.78 5.04 5.67
C VAL A 75 -27.81 5.02 7.20
N LEU A 76 -27.13 5.99 7.81
CA LEU A 76 -26.98 6.14 9.27
C LEU A 76 -27.88 7.24 9.87
N HIS A 77 -28.43 8.12 9.05
CA HIS A 77 -29.23 9.26 9.51
C HIS A 77 -30.72 9.09 9.25
N ALA A 78 -31.53 9.71 10.10
CA ALA A 78 -32.95 9.88 9.84
C ALA A 78 -33.19 11.17 9.05
N GLN A 79 -34.16 11.18 8.13
CA GLN A 79 -34.60 12.40 7.43
C GLN A 79 -35.35 13.39 8.35
N SER A 80 -35.64 13.01 9.59
CA SER A 80 -36.39 13.82 10.55
C SER A 80 -35.53 14.17 11.76
N TYR A 81 -35.45 15.47 12.07
CA TYR A 81 -34.79 16.00 13.28
C TYR A 81 -35.40 15.50 14.60
N LEU A 82 -36.56 14.83 14.58
CA LEU A 82 -37.24 14.29 15.76
C LEU A 82 -36.85 12.86 16.10
N SER A 83 -36.05 12.18 15.25
CA SER A 83 -35.57 10.83 15.52
C SER A 83 -34.09 10.87 15.92
N PRO A 84 -33.68 10.19 17.01
CA PRO A 84 -32.26 10.08 17.37
C PRO A 84 -31.49 9.41 16.23
N GLY A 85 -30.27 9.87 15.96
CA GLY A 85 -29.41 9.28 14.94
C GLY A 85 -28.91 7.87 15.27
N PHE A 86 -28.10 7.30 14.37
CA PHE A 86 -27.48 5.98 14.54
C PHE A 86 -26.96 5.72 15.95
N LEU A 87 -26.20 6.68 16.51
CA LEU A 87 -25.56 6.59 17.84
C LEU A 87 -25.97 7.70 18.81
N SER A 88 -26.93 8.54 18.43
CA SER A 88 -27.29 9.69 19.27
C SER A 88 -27.79 9.25 20.65
N TYR A 89 -27.22 9.86 21.70
CA TYR A 89 -27.53 9.63 23.11
C TYR A 89 -27.25 8.19 23.59
N THR A 90 -26.19 7.59 23.05
CA THR A 90 -25.54 6.40 23.64
C THR A 90 -24.48 6.83 24.66
N ASN A 91 -23.87 5.87 25.37
CA ASN A 91 -22.76 6.12 26.30
C ASN A 91 -21.44 5.57 25.74
N MET A 92 -21.27 5.60 24.42
CA MET A 92 -20.03 5.23 23.75
C MET A 92 -18.92 6.19 24.17
N ASP A 93 -17.79 5.65 24.63
CA ASP A 93 -16.64 6.46 25.06
C ASP A 93 -15.84 7.02 23.86
N ILE A 94 -14.91 7.95 24.15
CA ILE A 94 -14.13 8.65 23.12
C ILE A 94 -13.24 7.68 22.35
N GLN A 95 -12.65 6.68 23.02
CA GLN A 95 -11.78 5.71 22.35
C GLN A 95 -12.57 4.89 21.33
N ASN A 96 -13.73 4.34 21.71
CA ASN A 96 -14.58 3.58 20.80
C ASN A 96 -15.16 4.47 19.69
N TYR A 97 -15.51 5.73 20.00
CA TYR A 97 -16.01 6.66 18.99
C TYR A 97 -14.91 7.05 18.01
N ASP A 98 -13.71 7.41 18.47
CA ASP A 98 -12.56 7.75 17.62
C ASP A 98 -12.15 6.56 16.75
N LYS A 99 -12.10 5.33 17.31
CA LYS A 99 -11.88 4.11 16.53
C LYS A 99 -12.97 3.90 15.48
N LEU A 100 -14.24 4.16 15.79
CA LEU A 100 -15.32 4.07 14.82
C LEU A 100 -15.24 5.15 13.73
N LEU A 101 -14.83 6.38 14.07
CA LEU A 101 -14.57 7.43 13.10
C LEU A 101 -13.41 7.01 12.18
N SER A 102 -12.31 6.51 12.74
CA SER A 102 -11.21 5.92 11.98
C SER A 102 -11.69 4.77 11.11
N GLN A 103 -12.59 3.91 11.58
CA GLN A 103 -13.15 2.83 10.77
C GLN A 103 -13.97 3.35 9.59
N PHE A 104 -14.74 4.43 9.77
CA PHE A 104 -15.44 5.04 8.65
C PHE A 104 -14.49 5.60 7.59
N ILE A 105 -13.29 6.03 8.00
CA ILE A 105 -12.20 6.44 7.11
C ILE A 105 -11.63 5.22 6.38
N ILE A 106 -11.27 4.17 7.13
CA ILE A 106 -10.72 2.90 6.61
C ILE A 106 -11.64 2.28 5.56
N LEU A 107 -12.95 2.30 5.80
CA LEU A 107 -13.95 1.76 4.89
C LEU A 107 -14.30 2.70 3.73
N ASP A 108 -13.67 3.88 3.66
CA ASP A 108 -13.89 4.91 2.64
C ASP A 108 -15.39 5.20 2.40
N LEU A 109 -16.15 5.28 3.49
CA LEU A 109 -17.57 5.55 3.39
C LEU A 109 -17.73 7.03 3.05
N ASN A 110 -18.27 7.36 1.89
CA ASN A 110 -18.38 8.74 1.42
C ASN A 110 -19.79 9.32 1.56
N ASN A 111 -19.89 10.65 1.71
CA ASN A 111 -21.12 11.44 1.70
C ASN A 111 -22.19 10.92 2.67
N LYS A 112 -21.76 10.54 3.88
CA LYS A 112 -22.66 10.06 4.92
C LYS A 112 -23.09 11.21 5.82
N VAL A 113 -24.20 10.99 6.50
CA VAL A 113 -24.62 11.86 7.61
C VAL A 113 -24.60 11.00 8.85
N LEU A 114 -23.82 11.42 9.85
CA LEU A 114 -23.69 10.73 11.13
C LEU A 114 -24.30 11.59 12.22
N ASN A 115 -25.47 11.17 12.69
CA ASN A 115 -26.11 11.79 13.83
C ASN A 115 -25.66 11.06 15.12
N ALA A 116 -24.61 11.59 15.76
CA ALA A 116 -23.96 11.06 16.96
C ALA A 116 -24.05 12.03 18.15
N ASN A 117 -25.15 12.78 18.25
CA ASN A 117 -25.37 13.76 19.32
C ASN A 117 -25.17 13.15 20.71
N GLY A 118 -24.43 13.83 21.58
CA GLY A 118 -24.06 13.36 22.91
C GLY A 118 -22.69 12.70 22.99
N LEU A 119 -22.05 12.36 21.86
CA LEU A 119 -20.70 11.82 21.80
C LEU A 119 -19.66 12.92 21.55
N LYS A 120 -18.43 12.73 22.06
CA LYS A 120 -17.28 13.63 21.89
C LYS A 120 -16.10 12.84 21.31
N TYR A 121 -15.19 13.53 20.62
CA TYR A 121 -14.01 12.93 19.98
C TYR A 121 -12.71 13.58 20.47
N CYS A 122 -11.57 12.93 20.22
CA CYS A 122 -10.26 13.55 20.38
C CYS A 122 -9.35 13.46 19.18
N ASN A 123 -9.54 12.45 18.35
CA ASN A 123 -8.92 12.36 17.04
C ASN A 123 -9.55 13.40 16.09
N GLU A 124 -9.16 14.66 16.28
CA GLU A 124 -9.61 15.78 15.46
C GLU A 124 -9.18 15.60 14.01
N THR A 125 -8.00 15.02 13.78
CA THR A 125 -7.50 14.67 12.46
C THR A 125 -8.50 13.75 11.74
N ALA A 126 -8.89 12.63 12.35
CA ALA A 126 -9.85 11.68 11.75
C ALA A 126 -11.24 12.30 11.52
N ARG A 127 -11.79 13.02 12.51
CA ARG A 127 -13.12 13.62 12.34
C ARG A 127 -13.13 14.70 11.26
N ASN A 128 -12.12 15.58 11.27
CA ASN A 128 -12.01 16.61 10.25
C ASN A 128 -11.78 15.98 8.88
N TYR A 129 -11.06 14.86 8.80
CA TYR A 129 -10.92 14.09 7.57
C TYR A 129 -12.27 13.59 7.06
N LEU A 130 -13.11 12.97 7.90
CA LEU A 130 -14.45 12.53 7.49
C LEU A 130 -15.30 13.69 6.94
N ILE A 131 -15.29 14.85 7.61
CA ILE A 131 -16.11 16.01 7.25
C ILE A 131 -15.59 16.71 6.00
N ASN A 132 -14.30 17.04 5.99
CA ASN A 132 -13.70 17.87 4.97
C ASN A 132 -13.35 17.06 3.72
N GLU A 133 -12.95 15.80 3.90
CA GLU A 133 -12.43 14.93 2.84
C GLU A 133 -13.47 13.94 2.34
N LEU A 134 -14.16 13.22 3.23
CA LEU A 134 -15.17 12.22 2.83
C LEU A 134 -16.59 12.78 2.70
N GLY A 135 -16.76 14.10 2.82
CA GLY A 135 -18.05 14.79 2.68
C GLY A 135 -19.08 14.41 3.75
N TRP A 136 -18.64 14.01 4.94
CA TRP A 136 -19.56 13.68 6.02
C TRP A 136 -20.20 14.92 6.62
N ASP A 137 -21.49 14.80 6.91
CA ASP A 137 -22.18 15.70 7.81
C ASP A 137 -22.29 15.04 9.20
N ILE A 138 -21.36 15.38 10.10
CA ILE A 138 -21.27 14.79 11.45
C ILE A 138 -21.89 15.75 12.47
N HIS A 139 -22.96 15.27 13.11
CA HIS A 139 -23.63 15.95 14.22
C HIS A 139 -23.30 15.24 15.53
N ASP A 140 -22.15 15.57 16.12
CA ASP A 140 -21.73 15.16 17.46
C ASP A 140 -21.60 16.37 18.41
N SER A 141 -21.05 16.17 19.62
CA SER A 141 -20.95 17.21 20.66
C SER A 141 -19.59 17.90 20.73
N GLY A 142 -18.80 17.82 19.65
CA GLY A 142 -17.51 18.51 19.53
C GLY A 142 -16.34 17.77 20.18
N GLN A 143 -15.14 18.36 20.06
CA GLN A 143 -13.92 17.82 20.64
C GLN A 143 -14.03 17.79 22.17
N SER A 144 -13.46 16.77 22.78
CA SER A 144 -13.40 16.66 24.23
C SER A 144 -12.43 17.67 24.82
N ASP A 145 -12.77 18.22 25.99
CA ASP A 145 -11.89 19.11 26.73
C ASP A 145 -10.66 18.36 27.32
N ASN A 146 -10.61 17.03 27.16
CA ASN A 146 -9.62 16.12 27.75
C ASN A 146 -8.63 15.52 26.72
N CYS A 147 -8.53 16.07 25.50
CA CYS A 147 -7.64 15.54 24.46
C CYS A 147 -6.18 15.91 24.65
N ASN A 148 -5.27 15.01 24.26
CA ASN A 148 -3.82 15.14 24.43
C ASN A 148 -3.07 14.89 23.09
N SER A 149 -1.85 15.43 22.92
CA SER A 149 -0.99 15.28 21.74
C SER A 149 0.49 15.08 22.13
N ILE A 150 1.18 14.17 21.43
CA ILE A 150 2.62 13.92 21.57
C ILE A 150 3.30 14.36 20.28
N ILE A 151 4.30 15.25 20.40
CA ILE A 151 5.10 15.75 19.27
C ILE A 151 6.59 15.51 19.53
N GLY A 152 7.43 15.55 18.50
CA GLY A 152 8.88 15.50 18.72
C GLY A 152 9.72 15.51 17.46
N THR A 153 11.03 15.43 17.66
CA THR A 153 12.04 15.36 16.59
C THR A 153 12.92 14.12 16.67
N ILE A 154 13.47 13.69 15.53
CA ILE A 154 14.46 12.61 15.37
C ILE A 154 15.68 13.16 14.62
N ALA A 155 16.87 13.05 15.22
CA ALA A 155 18.13 13.54 14.64
C ALA A 155 19.27 12.49 14.66
N TYR A 156 20.26 12.63 13.78
CA TYR A 156 21.44 11.78 13.69
C TYR A 156 22.64 12.44 14.39
N ASP A 157 23.10 11.81 15.47
CA ASP A 157 24.26 12.23 16.25
C ASP A 157 25.54 11.59 15.69
N GLU A 158 26.16 12.29 14.73
CA GLU A 158 27.36 11.81 14.01
C GLU A 158 28.65 11.98 14.83
N ASN A 159 28.75 13.07 15.58
CA ASN A 159 29.88 13.49 16.42
C ASN A 159 29.88 12.85 17.81
N ASN A 160 28.80 12.17 18.19
CA ASN A 160 28.61 11.49 19.47
C ASN A 160 28.78 12.45 20.66
N ASP A 161 28.31 13.70 20.52
CA ASP A 161 28.23 14.69 21.60
C ASP A 161 26.81 14.88 22.15
N GLY A 162 25.88 14.03 21.68
CA GLY A 162 24.51 13.91 22.17
C GLY A 162 23.54 14.81 21.41
N CYS A 163 22.24 14.56 21.61
CA CYS A 163 21.15 15.26 20.96
C CYS A 163 21.25 16.79 21.01
N ASP A 164 21.78 17.39 19.93
CA ASP A 164 21.95 18.82 19.83
C ASP A 164 21.34 19.39 18.53
N PRO A 165 20.97 20.69 18.50
CA PRO A 165 20.26 21.26 17.36
C PRO A 165 21.06 21.30 16.03
N ASN A 166 22.35 20.97 16.05
CA ASN A 166 23.18 20.87 14.85
C ASN A 166 23.15 19.45 14.25
N ASP A 167 22.58 18.47 14.94
CA ASP A 167 22.41 17.12 14.44
C ASP A 167 21.49 17.10 13.21
N ALA A 168 21.81 16.21 12.27
CA ALA A 168 21.07 16.13 11.02
C ALA A 168 19.68 15.51 11.26
N ALA A 169 18.62 16.17 10.78
CA ALA A 169 17.27 15.64 10.91
C ALA A 169 17.09 14.34 10.10
N ILE A 170 16.47 13.32 10.70
CA ILE A 170 16.24 12.02 10.06
C ILE A 170 14.79 11.89 9.61
N SER A 171 14.60 11.50 8.35
CA SER A 171 13.28 11.15 7.80
C SER A 171 13.09 9.63 7.72
N GLY A 172 11.83 9.19 7.73
CA GLY A 172 11.47 7.79 7.45
C GLY A 172 11.64 6.83 8.61
N PHE A 173 11.88 7.31 9.83
CA PHE A 173 11.95 6.48 11.03
C PHE A 173 10.58 6.46 11.71
N MET A 174 10.14 5.29 12.17
CA MET A 174 8.82 5.11 12.77
C MET A 174 8.87 5.43 14.27
N VAL A 175 7.81 6.06 14.79
CA VAL A 175 7.59 6.35 16.21
C VAL A 175 6.35 5.62 16.67
N ASN A 176 6.45 4.90 17.79
CA ASN A 176 5.34 4.25 18.47
C ASN A 176 5.08 4.89 19.83
N ALA A 177 3.81 5.24 20.13
CA ALA A 177 3.32 5.56 21.46
C ALA A 177 2.33 4.50 21.96
N ASN A 178 2.72 3.77 23.01
CA ASN A 178 1.95 2.69 23.61
C ASN A 178 1.39 3.06 24.98
N ASP A 179 0.10 2.84 25.23
CA ASP A 179 -0.56 3.16 26.52
C ASP A 179 -0.70 1.95 27.47
N GLY A 180 -0.14 0.80 27.09
CA GLY A 180 -0.26 -0.49 27.77
C GLY A 180 -1.36 -1.40 27.22
N SER A 181 -2.21 -0.90 26.32
CA SER A 181 -3.27 -1.64 25.64
C SER A 181 -3.19 -1.55 24.13
N ASP A 182 -2.96 -0.35 23.59
CA ASP A 182 -2.98 -0.05 22.16
C ASP A 182 -1.68 0.67 21.74
N ASP A 183 -1.27 0.47 20.48
CA ASP A 183 -0.17 1.17 19.83
C ASP A 183 -0.69 2.30 18.92
N LEU A 184 -0.03 3.45 18.95
CA LEU A 184 -0.27 4.58 18.06
C LEU A 184 1.03 4.90 17.32
N LEU A 185 1.02 4.81 15.99
CA LEU A 185 2.23 4.89 15.15
C LEU A 185 2.24 6.16 14.27
N SER A 186 3.43 6.71 14.03
CA SER A 186 3.69 7.84 13.12
C SER A 186 5.14 7.74 12.60
N TYR A 187 5.56 8.62 11.68
CA TYR A 187 6.94 8.64 11.17
C TYR A 187 7.53 10.05 11.20
N SER A 188 8.86 10.11 11.21
CA SER A 188 9.57 11.38 11.07
C SER A 188 9.61 11.87 9.63
N ILE A 189 9.33 13.16 9.45
CA ILE A 189 9.53 13.89 8.19
C ILE A 189 10.36 15.12 8.46
N ASN A 190 11.51 15.19 7.81
CA ASN A 190 12.52 16.20 8.09
C ASN A 190 12.80 16.28 9.59
N GLY A 191 12.85 15.11 10.25
CA GLY A 191 13.01 14.97 11.68
C GLY A 191 11.73 15.03 12.52
N ASN A 192 10.62 15.65 12.08
CA ASN A 192 9.47 15.93 12.96
C ASN A 192 8.37 14.85 12.90
N TYR A 193 7.64 14.63 13.99
CA TYR A 193 6.45 13.75 14.07
C TYR A 193 5.37 14.26 15.05
N GLU A 194 4.12 13.79 14.90
CA GLU A 194 2.97 14.10 15.77
C GLU A 194 2.01 12.89 15.95
N LEU A 195 1.39 12.77 17.14
CA LEU A 195 0.51 11.68 17.59
C LEU A 195 -0.63 12.24 18.49
N GLY A 196 -1.92 12.10 18.12
CA GLY A 196 -3.08 12.55 18.92
C GLY A 196 -3.74 11.44 19.76
N THR A 197 -4.15 11.71 21.01
CA THR A 197 -4.59 10.65 21.95
C THR A 197 -5.53 11.07 23.10
N VAL A 198 -6.20 10.08 23.71
CA VAL A 198 -6.92 10.16 25.00
C VAL A 198 -6.29 9.21 26.01
N GLY A 199 -5.59 9.78 26.97
CA GLY A 199 -4.86 9.00 27.96
C GLY A 199 -3.87 9.86 28.70
N THR A 200 -3.38 9.36 29.83
CA THR A 200 -2.46 10.14 30.68
C THR A 200 -1.04 9.65 30.62
N ASN A 201 -0.76 8.43 30.16
CA ASN A 201 0.57 7.83 30.21
C ASN A 201 0.83 7.02 28.93
N PHE A 202 1.96 7.31 28.28
CA PHE A 202 2.41 6.63 27.07
C PHE A 202 3.89 6.28 27.18
N THR A 203 4.27 5.13 26.64
CA THR A 203 5.66 4.79 26.34
C THR A 203 5.91 5.08 24.87
N VAL A 204 6.72 6.09 24.59
CA VAL A 204 7.06 6.52 23.23
C VAL A 204 8.43 5.96 22.85
N SER A 205 8.61 5.42 21.65
CA SER A 205 9.88 4.89 21.17
C SER A 205 10.03 5.02 19.67
N VAL A 206 11.26 5.14 19.19
CA VAL A 206 11.57 5.05 17.75
C VAL A 206 11.84 3.58 17.42
N VAL A 207 11.25 3.11 16.33
CA VAL A 207 11.35 1.73 15.85
C VAL A 207 11.77 1.72 14.37
N ASN A 208 12.14 0.55 13.85
CA ASN A 208 12.50 0.33 12.43
C ASN A 208 13.76 1.10 11.96
N TYR A 209 14.88 0.93 12.68
CA TYR A 209 16.20 1.37 12.23
C TYR A 209 17.19 0.19 12.18
N PRO A 210 18.23 0.23 11.32
CA PRO A 210 19.19 -0.87 11.19
C PRO A 210 19.90 -1.20 12.50
N SER A 211 20.28 -2.46 12.71
CA SER A 211 20.88 -2.96 13.97
C SER A 211 22.21 -2.31 14.35
N TYR A 212 22.85 -1.64 13.40
CA TYR A 212 24.09 -0.88 13.60
C TYR A 212 23.87 0.57 14.06
N PHE A 213 22.62 0.97 14.28
CA PHE A 213 22.21 2.19 14.98
C PHE A 213 21.54 1.90 16.31
N SER A 214 21.43 2.91 17.17
CA SER A 214 20.55 2.89 18.36
C SER A 214 19.93 4.24 18.60
N ALA A 215 18.67 4.23 19.08
CA ALA A 215 17.99 5.43 19.54
C ALA A 215 18.35 5.77 21.00
N SER A 216 18.54 7.05 21.28
CA SER A 216 18.78 7.64 22.59
C SER A 216 17.80 8.82 22.80
N PRO A 217 16.96 8.78 23.86
CA PRO A 217 16.71 7.63 24.72
C PRO A 217 16.05 6.47 23.94
N ALA A 218 16.19 5.23 24.40
CA ALA A 218 15.55 4.08 23.74
C ALA A 218 14.00 4.16 23.76
N SER A 219 13.45 4.77 24.82
CA SER A 219 12.02 5.07 24.97
C SER A 219 11.84 6.21 25.97
N GLN A 220 10.72 6.93 25.89
CA GLN A 220 10.34 7.99 26.82
C GLN A 220 8.98 7.71 27.43
N GLN A 221 8.84 8.01 28.72
CA GLN A 221 7.55 8.03 29.39
C GLN A 221 6.96 9.42 29.23
N VAL A 222 5.86 9.51 28.50
CA VAL A 222 5.09 10.75 28.34
C VAL A 222 3.88 10.69 29.26
N THR A 223 3.80 11.61 30.21
CA THR A 223 2.68 11.72 31.13
C THR A 223 2.02 13.09 31.05
N PHE A 224 0.76 13.13 30.65
CA PHE A 224 -0.06 14.34 30.59
C PHE A 224 -0.54 14.72 32.00
N ASN A 225 0.20 15.60 32.68
CA ASN A 225 -0.12 16.03 34.04
C ASN A 225 -0.87 17.37 34.08
N ASN A 226 -0.43 18.34 33.28
CA ASN A 226 -0.95 19.73 33.27
C ASN A 226 -1.01 20.35 31.86
N SER A 227 -0.50 19.64 30.85
CA SER A 227 -0.49 20.06 29.45
C SER A 227 -1.28 19.04 28.65
N ASN A 228 -1.90 19.51 27.55
CA ASN A 228 -2.51 18.65 26.54
C ASN A 228 -1.53 18.38 25.39
N THR A 229 -0.30 18.88 25.48
CA THR A 229 0.77 18.61 24.52
C THR A 229 2.06 18.31 25.25
N GLU A 230 2.68 17.20 24.92
CA GLU A 230 3.96 16.78 25.48
C GLU A 230 4.95 16.49 24.34
N VAL A 231 6.24 16.63 24.64
CA VAL A 231 7.32 16.49 23.65
C VAL A 231 8.16 15.24 23.97
N ALA A 232 8.51 14.46 22.94
CA ALA A 232 9.41 13.32 23.05
C ALA A 232 10.46 13.31 21.92
N ASP A 233 11.64 13.89 22.16
CA ASP A 233 12.69 13.96 21.15
C ASP A 233 13.66 12.78 21.22
N PHE A 234 14.11 12.29 20.07
CA PHE A 234 15.01 11.15 19.95
C PHE A 234 16.22 11.49 19.09
N CYS A 235 17.36 10.86 19.37
CA CYS A 235 18.49 10.85 18.45
C CYS A 235 18.96 9.45 18.17
N VAL A 236 19.59 9.28 17.02
CA VAL A 236 20.10 8.01 16.54
C VAL A 236 21.61 8.14 16.43
N THR A 237 22.34 7.17 16.97
CA THR A 237 23.81 7.13 16.93
C THR A 237 24.26 5.81 16.33
N ALA A 238 25.34 5.83 15.56
CA ALA A 238 25.97 4.61 15.03
C ALA A 238 26.73 3.85 16.13
N ASN A 239 26.49 2.53 16.23
CA ASN A 239 27.15 1.66 17.20
C ASN A 239 28.37 0.92 16.63
N GLN A 240 28.47 0.86 15.30
CA GLN A 240 29.57 0.24 14.58
C GLN A 240 29.77 0.94 13.24
N THR A 241 30.96 0.78 12.67
CA THR A 241 31.32 1.33 11.37
C THR A 241 30.92 0.36 10.26
N MET A 242 29.95 0.74 9.42
CA MET A 242 29.41 -0.09 8.33
C MET A 242 29.33 0.68 7.01
N GLU A 243 29.56 -0.03 5.91
CA GLU A 243 29.24 0.40 4.54
C GLU A 243 27.95 -0.33 4.12
N ASP A 244 26.97 0.38 3.57
CA ASP A 244 25.68 -0.19 3.15
C ASP A 244 25.05 0.78 2.13
N LEU A 245 25.11 0.42 0.84
CA LEU A 245 24.66 1.25 -0.29
C LEU A 245 23.51 0.55 -1.02
N ASN A 246 22.37 1.22 -1.07
CA ASN A 246 21.21 0.74 -1.79
C ASN A 246 20.97 1.55 -3.07
N VAL A 247 20.50 0.91 -4.13
CA VAL A 247 20.00 1.58 -5.32
C VAL A 247 18.58 1.11 -5.67
N VAL A 248 17.71 2.06 -5.99
CA VAL A 248 16.36 1.79 -6.49
C VAL A 248 16.17 2.53 -7.81
N PHE A 249 15.58 1.84 -8.79
CA PHE A 249 15.21 2.45 -10.06
C PHE A 249 13.70 2.55 -10.17
N ILE A 250 13.19 3.78 -10.21
CA ILE A 250 11.77 4.10 -10.15
C ILE A 250 11.34 4.66 -11.51
N PRO A 251 10.42 4.02 -12.26
CA PRO A 251 9.80 4.69 -13.40
C PRO A 251 8.87 5.79 -12.89
N THR A 252 9.10 7.05 -13.24
CA THR A 252 8.26 8.17 -12.81
C THR A 252 7.16 8.50 -13.82
N SER A 253 7.29 8.03 -15.06
CA SER A 253 6.22 8.06 -16.07
C SER A 253 6.13 6.74 -16.85
N GLU A 254 5.05 6.58 -17.63
CA GLU A 254 4.79 5.36 -18.40
C GLU A 254 5.66 5.26 -19.65
N ALA A 255 6.18 4.06 -19.94
CA ALA A 255 6.75 3.77 -21.24
C ALA A 255 5.64 3.47 -22.26
N ARG A 256 5.49 4.37 -23.26
CA ARG A 256 4.56 4.21 -24.38
C ARG A 256 5.31 4.23 -25.70
N PRO A 257 4.93 3.41 -26.70
CA PRO A 257 5.62 3.37 -27.98
C PRO A 257 5.68 4.75 -28.65
N GLY A 258 6.89 5.23 -28.94
CA GLY A 258 7.13 6.53 -29.59
C GLY A 258 7.14 7.75 -28.67
N PHE A 259 7.00 7.58 -27.35
CA PHE A 259 7.03 8.68 -26.38
C PHE A 259 8.22 8.58 -25.43
N GLU A 260 8.55 9.71 -24.81
CA GLU A 260 9.51 9.75 -23.70
C GLU A 260 8.90 9.08 -22.45
N ALA A 261 9.76 8.42 -21.69
CA ALA A 261 9.49 7.81 -20.41
C ALA A 261 10.55 8.31 -19.43
N ASP A 262 10.12 8.64 -18.22
CA ASP A 262 10.94 9.22 -17.17
C ASP A 262 11.14 8.22 -16.06
N TYR A 263 12.31 8.28 -15.47
CA TYR A 263 12.76 7.40 -14.41
C TYR A 263 13.59 8.19 -13.41
N GLN A 264 13.78 7.61 -12.24
CA GLN A 264 14.63 8.15 -11.21
C GLN A 264 15.45 7.03 -10.58
N LEU A 265 16.77 7.21 -10.56
CA LEU A 265 17.65 6.44 -9.69
C LEU A 265 17.66 7.10 -8.32
N VAL A 266 17.38 6.31 -7.28
CA VAL A 266 17.53 6.71 -5.88
C VAL A 266 18.73 5.94 -5.31
N ILE A 267 19.73 6.67 -4.84
CA ILE A 267 20.94 6.11 -4.26
C ILE A 267 20.93 6.46 -2.77
N GLU A 268 20.84 5.45 -1.93
CA GLU A 268 20.78 5.62 -0.47
C GLU A 268 22.07 5.13 0.17
N ASN A 269 22.55 5.88 1.17
CA ASN A 269 23.56 5.38 2.09
C ASN A 269 22.87 4.98 3.39
N LEU A 270 22.64 3.68 3.53
CA LEU A 270 22.08 3.10 4.74
C LEU A 270 23.15 2.91 5.82
N GLY A 271 24.43 2.92 5.43
CA GLY A 271 25.57 2.71 6.30
C GLY A 271 25.83 3.88 7.24
N THR A 272 26.91 3.73 8.02
CA THR A 272 27.25 4.69 9.09
C THR A 272 28.42 5.61 8.71
N GLN A 273 28.92 5.50 7.48
CA GLN A 273 30.07 6.27 6.98
C GLN A 273 29.69 7.09 5.76
N THR A 274 30.25 8.29 5.65
CA THR A 274 30.10 9.08 4.42
C THR A 274 30.82 8.38 3.26
N VAL A 275 30.10 8.12 2.18
CA VAL A 275 30.66 7.58 0.93
C VAL A 275 31.13 8.74 0.07
N THR A 276 32.44 8.86 -0.13
CA THR A 276 33.03 10.00 -0.85
C THR A 276 32.64 10.04 -2.32
N ASN A 277 32.66 8.89 -3.00
CA ASN A 277 32.20 8.73 -4.39
C ASN A 277 31.56 7.35 -4.54
N ALA A 278 30.26 7.31 -4.81
CA ALA A 278 29.56 6.11 -5.24
C ALA A 278 29.42 6.13 -6.77
N THR A 279 29.70 5.01 -7.43
CA THR A 279 29.52 4.87 -8.88
C THR A 279 28.27 4.03 -9.13
N VAL A 280 27.36 4.59 -9.92
CA VAL A 280 26.08 3.98 -10.29
C VAL A 280 26.05 3.69 -11.77
N THR A 281 25.66 2.49 -12.17
CA THR A 281 25.43 2.13 -13.57
C THR A 281 23.95 1.84 -13.80
N LEU A 282 23.44 2.20 -14.98
CA LEU A 282 22.13 1.80 -15.48
C LEU A 282 22.29 1.13 -16.83
N ASP A 283 22.09 -0.17 -16.88
CA ASP A 283 21.99 -0.96 -18.10
C ASP A 283 20.54 -0.96 -18.60
N PHE A 284 20.34 -0.84 -19.92
CA PHE A 284 19.04 -0.85 -20.58
C PHE A 284 19.13 -1.45 -22.00
N ASP A 285 18.01 -1.88 -22.58
CA ASP A 285 17.98 -2.40 -23.96
C ASP A 285 17.98 -1.26 -25.00
N ASP A 286 19.12 -1.08 -25.66
CA ASP A 286 19.34 -0.04 -26.69
C ASP A 286 18.64 -0.32 -28.02
N THR A 287 18.01 -1.49 -28.15
CA THR A 287 17.14 -1.84 -29.28
C THR A 287 15.69 -1.38 -29.05
N MET A 288 15.33 -1.01 -27.82
CA MET A 288 13.97 -0.62 -27.43
C MET A 288 13.87 0.83 -26.96
N GLN A 289 14.90 1.35 -26.29
CA GLN A 289 14.96 2.74 -25.83
C GLN A 289 16.30 3.42 -26.15
N SER A 290 16.29 4.75 -26.15
CA SER A 290 17.51 5.56 -26.21
C SER A 290 17.51 6.66 -25.16
N PHE A 291 18.67 6.91 -24.56
CA PHE A 291 18.87 8.01 -23.61
C PHE A 291 18.62 9.40 -24.23
N VAL A 292 17.87 10.25 -23.51
CA VAL A 292 17.59 11.64 -23.90
C VAL A 292 18.37 12.61 -23.02
N ASN A 293 18.13 12.60 -21.71
CA ASN A 293 18.80 13.48 -20.75
C ASN A 293 18.77 12.89 -19.33
N ALA A 294 19.57 13.49 -18.43
CA ALA A 294 19.50 13.23 -16.99
C ALA A 294 19.79 14.50 -16.17
N SER A 295 19.27 14.56 -14.94
CA SER A 295 19.50 15.68 -14.02
C SER A 295 20.95 15.78 -13.53
N VAL A 296 21.66 14.65 -13.52
CA VAL A 296 23.12 14.57 -13.33
C VAL A 296 23.76 14.14 -14.65
N THR A 297 24.86 14.78 -15.04
CA THR A 297 25.55 14.44 -16.29
C THR A 297 26.26 13.08 -16.14
N PRO A 298 25.97 12.08 -17.00
CA PRO A 298 26.67 10.80 -16.96
C PRO A 298 28.17 10.99 -17.18
N THR A 299 28.99 10.34 -16.37
CA THR A 299 30.45 10.33 -16.54
C THR A 299 30.89 9.44 -17.71
N SER A 300 30.05 8.46 -18.06
CA SER A 300 30.18 7.63 -19.26
C SER A 300 28.80 7.32 -19.86
N THR A 301 28.74 7.27 -21.19
CA THR A 301 27.55 6.92 -21.97
C THR A 301 27.97 5.97 -23.08
N THR A 302 27.49 4.73 -23.02
CA THR A 302 27.60 3.77 -24.12
C THR A 302 26.24 3.62 -24.80
N THR A 303 26.07 2.69 -25.74
CA THR A 303 24.77 2.53 -26.40
C THR A 303 23.70 1.97 -25.45
N ASN A 304 24.09 1.09 -24.53
CA ASN A 304 23.19 0.35 -23.64
C ASN A 304 23.46 0.54 -22.14
N GLN A 305 24.37 1.44 -21.76
CA GLN A 305 24.71 1.69 -20.36
C GLN A 305 25.03 3.17 -20.09
N LEU A 306 24.49 3.70 -19.00
CA LEU A 306 24.82 5.00 -18.40
C LEU A 306 25.65 4.79 -17.13
N THR A 307 26.59 5.69 -16.84
CA THR A 307 27.36 5.70 -15.58
C THR A 307 27.32 7.08 -14.94
N PHE A 308 27.06 7.13 -13.63
CA PHE A 308 27.01 8.33 -12.81
C PHE A 308 27.94 8.19 -11.61
N ASP A 309 28.60 9.29 -11.23
CA ASP A 309 29.37 9.37 -9.98
C ASP A 309 28.66 10.32 -9.01
N ILE A 310 28.29 9.79 -7.85
CA ILE A 310 27.57 10.49 -6.78
C ILE A 310 28.56 10.80 -5.66
N ALA A 311 28.77 12.09 -5.39
CA ALA A 311 29.74 12.54 -4.41
C ALA A 311 29.12 12.80 -3.03
N ASN A 312 29.89 12.53 -1.97
CA ASN A 312 29.61 12.88 -0.58
C ASN A 312 28.22 12.43 -0.09
N LEU A 313 27.89 11.15 -0.25
CA LEU A 313 26.64 10.59 0.25
C LEU A 313 26.78 10.30 1.76
N GLN A 314 26.16 11.13 2.59
CA GLN A 314 26.25 11.04 4.06
C GLN A 314 25.39 9.88 4.62
N PRO A 315 25.66 9.38 5.83
CA PRO A 315 24.84 8.35 6.47
C PRO A 315 23.36 8.74 6.55
N LEU A 316 22.46 7.77 6.33
CA LEU A 316 21.00 7.95 6.39
C LEU A 316 20.45 9.03 5.44
N THR A 317 21.17 9.31 4.35
CA THR A 317 20.74 10.23 3.30
C THR A 317 20.64 9.52 1.96
N PHE A 318 19.95 10.17 1.02
CA PHE A 318 19.83 9.71 -0.35
C PHE A 318 20.10 10.86 -1.34
N GLN A 319 20.49 10.50 -2.55
CA GLN A 319 20.55 11.40 -3.70
C GLN A 319 19.82 10.77 -4.89
N THR A 320 19.34 11.60 -5.81
CA THR A 320 18.56 11.16 -6.96
C THR A 320 19.19 11.57 -8.28
N VAL A 321 18.95 10.76 -9.31
CA VAL A 321 19.22 11.10 -10.71
C VAL A 321 17.95 10.86 -11.51
N ASP A 322 17.34 11.93 -12.00
CA ASP A 322 16.18 11.86 -12.90
C ASP A 322 16.70 11.61 -14.31
N ILE A 323 16.09 10.68 -15.03
CA ILE A 323 16.53 10.19 -16.34
C ILE A 323 15.32 10.16 -17.28
N THR A 324 15.46 10.77 -18.45
CA THR A 324 14.47 10.67 -19.53
C THR A 324 15.03 9.77 -20.64
N MET A 325 14.23 8.77 -21.04
CA MET A 325 14.51 7.85 -22.13
C MET A 325 13.42 7.95 -23.20
N GLN A 326 13.80 7.86 -24.47
CA GLN A 326 12.85 7.80 -25.59
C GLN A 326 12.52 6.33 -25.87
N THR A 327 11.25 5.95 -25.75
CA THR A 327 10.75 4.66 -26.19
C THR A 327 10.56 4.66 -27.70
N PHE A 328 11.06 3.64 -28.40
CA PHE A 328 10.94 3.58 -29.85
C PHE A 328 9.50 3.38 -30.33
N GLN A 329 9.24 3.82 -31.55
CA GLN A 329 7.90 3.74 -32.16
C GLN A 329 7.62 2.34 -32.75
N PRO A 330 6.34 1.98 -32.94
CA PRO A 330 5.98 0.77 -33.67
C PRO A 330 6.54 0.79 -35.11
N PRO A 331 6.94 -0.37 -35.66
CA PRO A 331 6.76 -1.72 -35.12
C PRO A 331 7.88 -2.19 -34.18
N THR A 332 8.89 -1.36 -33.91
CA THR A 332 10.08 -1.76 -33.11
C THR A 332 9.71 -2.10 -31.68
N VAL A 333 8.89 -1.25 -31.06
CA VAL A 333 8.31 -1.47 -29.74
C VAL A 333 6.80 -1.31 -29.86
N ASN A 334 6.07 -2.24 -29.25
CA ASN A 334 4.62 -2.33 -29.22
C ASN A 334 4.16 -2.41 -27.75
N GLY A 335 2.86 -2.22 -27.51
CA GLY A 335 2.34 -2.52 -26.18
C GLY A 335 2.51 -4.00 -25.82
N ASP A 336 2.66 -4.25 -24.53
CA ASP A 336 2.99 -5.52 -23.90
C ASP A 336 4.45 -6.00 -24.10
N ASP A 337 5.29 -5.25 -24.83
CA ASP A 337 6.73 -5.51 -24.85
C ASP A 337 7.37 -5.16 -23.49
N ILE A 338 8.48 -5.81 -23.13
CA ILE A 338 9.15 -5.61 -21.82
C ILE A 338 10.45 -4.83 -22.00
N LEU A 339 10.62 -3.74 -21.26
CA LEU A 339 11.85 -2.97 -21.15
C LEU A 339 12.62 -3.42 -19.91
N SER A 340 13.78 -4.05 -20.11
CA SER A 340 14.62 -4.51 -19.01
C SER A 340 15.68 -3.49 -18.63
N PHE A 341 15.76 -3.22 -17.33
CA PHE A 341 16.75 -2.33 -16.73
C PHE A 341 17.53 -3.05 -15.64
N THR A 342 18.80 -2.71 -15.47
CA THR A 342 19.59 -3.12 -14.31
C THR A 342 20.38 -1.92 -13.81
N ALA A 343 20.00 -1.41 -12.64
CA ALA A 343 20.77 -0.43 -11.92
C ALA A 343 21.75 -1.14 -10.97
N SER A 344 22.95 -0.60 -10.77
CA SER A 344 23.90 -1.12 -9.79
C SER A 344 24.71 0.00 -9.17
N VAL A 345 25.01 -0.10 -7.87
CA VAL A 345 25.82 0.88 -7.13
C VAL A 345 27.05 0.22 -6.51
N SER A 346 28.15 0.97 -6.48
CA SER A 346 29.44 0.55 -5.93
C SER A 346 30.13 1.71 -5.21
N PRO A 347 31.10 1.47 -4.30
CA PRO A 347 31.73 0.19 -3.98
C PRO A 347 30.84 -0.74 -3.13
N SER A 348 30.83 -2.04 -3.42
CA SER A 348 30.04 -3.05 -2.68
C SER A 348 30.88 -4.09 -1.92
N THR A 349 32.21 -3.88 -1.84
CA THR A 349 33.13 -4.93 -1.34
C THR A 349 32.99 -5.25 0.14
N ASN A 350 32.62 -4.27 0.97
CA ASN A 350 32.36 -4.47 2.40
C ASN A 350 30.93 -4.07 2.75
N ASP A 351 30.04 -4.09 1.76
CA ASP A 351 28.64 -3.73 1.92
C ASP A 351 27.93 -4.72 2.85
N PHE A 352 27.09 -4.19 3.74
CA PHE A 352 26.34 -5.01 4.69
C PHE A 352 25.20 -5.77 4.02
N THR A 353 24.58 -5.18 2.99
CA THR A 353 23.45 -5.77 2.27
C THR A 353 23.74 -5.87 0.77
N PRO A 354 24.72 -6.67 0.32
CA PRO A 354 25.18 -6.68 -1.09
C PRO A 354 24.09 -6.92 -2.15
N THR A 355 22.95 -7.48 -1.75
CA THR A 355 21.79 -7.77 -2.59
C THR A 355 21.01 -6.51 -2.98
N ASP A 356 21.06 -5.44 -2.19
CA ASP A 356 20.36 -4.17 -2.47
C ASP A 356 21.22 -3.16 -3.27
N ASN A 357 22.48 -3.50 -3.53
CA ASN A 357 23.37 -2.78 -4.45
C ASN A 357 22.99 -2.93 -5.93
N THR A 358 22.07 -3.85 -6.27
CA THR A 358 21.62 -4.07 -7.64
C THR A 358 20.09 -4.10 -7.69
N PHE A 359 19.52 -3.38 -8.65
CA PHE A 359 18.09 -3.33 -8.88
C PHE A 359 17.75 -3.71 -10.31
N VAL A 360 16.99 -4.79 -10.48
CA VAL A 360 16.50 -5.22 -11.79
C VAL A 360 15.04 -4.82 -11.91
N TYR A 361 14.67 -4.22 -13.04
CA TYR A 361 13.31 -3.78 -13.29
C TYR A 361 12.89 -4.09 -14.72
N ASP A 362 11.78 -4.80 -14.87
CA ASP A 362 11.16 -5.11 -16.16
C ASP A 362 9.86 -4.30 -16.28
N GLN A 363 9.89 -3.25 -17.10
CA GLN A 363 8.71 -2.42 -17.36
C GLN A 363 7.93 -2.94 -18.56
N THR A 364 6.64 -3.24 -18.36
CA THR A 364 5.74 -3.47 -19.48
C THR A 364 5.45 -2.16 -20.21
N VAL A 365 5.70 -2.13 -21.52
CA VAL A 365 5.30 -1.04 -22.40
C VAL A 365 3.79 -1.03 -22.50
N VAL A 366 3.18 0.08 -22.14
CA VAL A 366 1.73 0.20 -22.13
C VAL A 366 1.24 0.98 -23.36
N ASN A 367 0.07 0.59 -23.87
CA ASN A 367 -0.74 1.45 -24.71
C ASN A 367 -1.73 2.16 -23.79
N SER A 368 -2.13 3.41 -24.10
CA SER A 368 -3.24 4.16 -23.47
C SER A 368 -3.83 3.49 -22.21
N TYR A 369 -3.12 3.61 -21.08
CA TYR A 369 -3.50 3.03 -19.80
C TYR A 369 -3.83 4.14 -18.80
N ASP A 370 -4.34 3.75 -17.62
CA ASP A 370 -4.64 4.68 -16.54
C ASP A 370 -3.32 5.19 -15.92
N PRO A 371 -3.01 6.50 -15.97
CA PRO A 371 -1.77 7.06 -15.45
C PRO A 371 -1.67 7.04 -13.91
N ASN A 372 -2.70 6.54 -13.23
CA ASN A 372 -2.73 6.30 -11.79
C ASN A 372 -2.59 4.79 -11.52
N ASP A 373 -1.40 4.35 -11.13
CA ASP A 373 -1.09 2.93 -11.07
C ASP A 373 -0.15 2.58 -9.90
N LYS A 374 -0.13 1.30 -9.56
CA LYS A 374 0.77 0.70 -8.55
C LYS A 374 1.58 -0.38 -9.22
N GLN A 375 2.84 -0.49 -8.82
CA GLN A 375 3.79 -1.48 -9.33
C GLN A 375 4.60 -2.07 -8.19
N VAL A 376 4.90 -3.36 -8.33
CA VAL A 376 5.94 -4.04 -7.55
C VAL A 376 7.11 -4.26 -8.48
N LEU A 377 8.25 -3.65 -8.15
CA LEU A 377 9.33 -3.48 -9.09
C LEU A 377 10.16 -4.77 -9.28
N GLN A 378 10.02 -5.75 -8.37
CA GLN A 378 10.57 -7.10 -8.53
C GLN A 378 9.80 -7.95 -9.55
N GLY A 379 8.65 -7.47 -10.03
CA GLY A 379 7.83 -8.16 -11.03
C GLY A 379 6.83 -9.16 -10.44
N GLU A 380 6.27 -9.99 -11.33
CA GLU A 380 5.19 -10.94 -11.00
C GLU A 380 5.69 -12.16 -10.21
N GLU A 381 6.99 -12.42 -10.15
CA GLU A 381 7.59 -13.60 -9.50
C GLU A 381 8.88 -13.23 -8.74
N ILE A 382 9.02 -13.71 -7.51
CA ILE A 382 10.28 -13.70 -6.74
C ILE A 382 10.65 -15.12 -6.32
N LYS A 383 11.95 -15.40 -6.18
CA LYS A 383 12.40 -16.73 -5.71
C LYS A 383 12.27 -16.82 -4.19
N ILE A 384 12.07 -18.04 -3.71
CA ILE A 384 12.03 -18.33 -2.28
C ILE A 384 13.32 -17.92 -1.54
N ASP A 385 14.47 -17.97 -2.21
CA ASP A 385 15.76 -17.54 -1.64
C ASP A 385 15.88 -16.01 -1.52
N ASP A 386 15.03 -15.24 -2.23
CA ASP A 386 14.97 -13.78 -2.20
C ASP A 386 13.79 -13.29 -1.34
N ALA A 387 13.06 -14.20 -0.68
CA ALA A 387 11.79 -13.89 0.00
C ALA A 387 11.96 -13.14 1.34
N ASP A 388 13.17 -13.04 1.86
CA ASP A 388 13.54 -12.20 3.01
C ASP A 388 14.11 -10.82 2.60
N GLU A 389 14.21 -10.56 1.29
CA GLU A 389 14.63 -9.28 0.72
C GLU A 389 13.46 -8.29 0.58
N TYR A 390 13.81 -7.04 0.28
CA TYR A 390 12.84 -5.96 0.13
C TYR A 390 12.05 -6.07 -1.18
N LEU A 391 10.72 -6.00 -1.07
CA LEU A 391 9.84 -5.66 -2.19
C LEU A 391 9.72 -4.14 -2.28
N ASN A 392 9.99 -3.60 -3.46
CA ASN A 392 9.93 -2.17 -3.75
C ASN A 392 8.64 -1.88 -4.50
N TYR A 393 7.82 -1.02 -3.92
CA TYR A 393 6.57 -0.58 -4.49
C TYR A 393 6.70 0.84 -4.99
N LEU A 394 6.06 1.09 -6.13
CA LEU A 394 5.90 2.41 -6.71
C LEU A 394 4.42 2.63 -6.94
N ILE A 395 3.94 3.81 -6.57
CA ILE A 395 2.61 4.29 -6.91
C ILE A 395 2.77 5.61 -7.64
N ARG A 396 2.23 5.69 -8.86
CA ARG A 396 2.24 6.90 -9.68
C ARG A 396 0.85 7.48 -9.76
N PHE A 397 0.80 8.79 -9.89
CA PHE A 397 -0.45 9.53 -9.97
C PHE A 397 -0.32 10.69 -10.97
N GLN A 398 -1.38 10.94 -11.72
CA GLN A 398 -1.48 12.10 -12.58
C GLN A 398 -2.83 12.80 -12.38
N ASN A 399 -2.79 14.12 -12.18
CA ASN A 399 -4.00 14.92 -12.11
C ASN A 399 -4.59 15.14 -13.51
N THR A 400 -5.46 14.22 -13.92
CA THR A 400 -6.24 14.30 -15.16
C THR A 400 -7.52 15.15 -14.98
N GLY A 401 -7.61 15.91 -13.88
CA GLY A 401 -8.74 16.79 -13.57
C GLY A 401 -8.77 18.04 -14.46
N THR A 402 -9.58 19.02 -14.07
CA THR A 402 -9.68 20.32 -14.78
C THR A 402 -9.17 21.50 -13.96
N ALA A 403 -8.53 21.22 -12.82
CA ALA A 403 -7.95 22.21 -11.92
C ALA A 403 -6.77 21.60 -11.16
N SER A 404 -5.86 22.44 -10.67
CA SER A 404 -4.76 21.99 -9.82
C SER A 404 -5.29 21.30 -8.55
N ALA A 405 -4.72 20.14 -8.22
CA ALA A 405 -4.93 19.45 -6.96
C ALA A 405 -4.01 20.05 -5.89
N ILE A 406 -4.56 20.62 -4.83
CA ILE A 406 -3.77 21.25 -3.76
C ILE A 406 -3.06 20.17 -2.94
N ASN A 407 -3.75 19.08 -2.62
CA ASN A 407 -3.25 17.96 -1.82
C ASN A 407 -3.40 16.65 -2.61
N VAL A 408 -2.52 15.69 -2.34
CA VAL A 408 -2.65 14.30 -2.82
C VAL A 408 -2.50 13.35 -1.63
N ARG A 409 -3.28 12.27 -1.59
CA ARG A 409 -3.12 11.17 -0.63
C ARG A 409 -2.97 9.86 -1.36
N ILE A 410 -2.15 8.97 -0.85
CA ILE A 410 -1.99 7.62 -1.38
C ILE A 410 -2.13 6.65 -0.22
N LEU A 411 -3.24 5.92 -0.15
CA LEU A 411 -3.45 4.89 0.84
C LEU A 411 -3.11 3.53 0.24
N ASP A 412 -2.14 2.85 0.84
CA ASP A 412 -1.70 1.51 0.47
C ASP A 412 -1.97 0.54 1.63
N THR A 413 -2.90 -0.40 1.41
CA THR A 413 -3.16 -1.46 2.38
C THR A 413 -2.20 -2.62 2.14
N LEU A 414 -1.24 -2.77 3.04
CA LEU A 414 -0.23 -3.82 3.00
C LEU A 414 -0.88 -5.20 3.13
N HIS A 415 -0.46 -6.11 2.27
CA HIS A 415 -0.86 -7.51 2.34
C HIS A 415 -0.49 -8.11 3.71
N PRO A 416 -1.28 -9.02 4.31
CA PRO A 416 -0.98 -9.60 5.64
C PRO A 416 0.37 -10.31 5.75
N LYS A 417 0.98 -10.68 4.62
CA LYS A 417 2.30 -11.29 4.53
C LYS A 417 3.44 -10.28 4.39
N LEU A 418 3.17 -8.99 4.37
CA LEU A 418 4.18 -7.94 4.45
C LEU A 418 4.36 -7.51 5.90
N ASP A 419 5.60 -7.29 6.30
CA ASP A 419 5.96 -6.87 7.64
C ASP A 419 6.02 -5.34 7.70
N TYR A 420 4.95 -4.70 8.17
CA TYR A 420 4.84 -3.24 8.28
C TYR A 420 5.98 -2.64 9.12
N SER A 421 6.54 -3.38 10.07
CA SER A 421 7.63 -2.93 10.92
C SER A 421 8.95 -2.76 10.16
N THR A 422 9.01 -3.24 8.91
CA THR A 422 10.17 -3.11 8.01
C THR A 422 9.98 -2.06 6.93
N LEU A 423 8.82 -1.38 6.88
CA LEU A 423 8.50 -0.42 5.84
C LEU A 423 9.47 0.76 5.85
N ARG A 424 10.05 1.10 4.71
CA ARG A 424 10.92 2.25 4.56
C ARG A 424 10.51 3.04 3.33
N PRO A 425 10.15 4.33 3.45
CA PRO A 425 9.98 5.18 2.29
C PRO A 425 11.30 5.28 1.51
N VAL A 426 11.22 5.28 0.18
CA VAL A 426 12.39 5.37 -0.71
C VAL A 426 12.50 6.79 -1.25
N ASN A 427 11.48 7.24 -1.99
CA ASN A 427 11.41 8.63 -2.46
C ASN A 427 9.99 9.01 -2.92
N ALA A 428 9.75 10.29 -3.17
CA ALA A 428 8.51 10.78 -3.76
C ALA A 428 8.75 12.04 -4.62
N SER A 429 7.78 12.38 -5.47
CA SER A 429 7.86 13.58 -6.31
C SER A 429 7.69 14.90 -5.55
N HIS A 430 7.08 14.86 -4.36
CA HIS A 430 6.78 16.04 -3.55
C HIS A 430 7.02 15.74 -2.06
N ASN A 431 7.05 16.77 -1.23
CA ASN A 431 7.09 16.60 0.22
C ASN A 431 5.82 15.89 0.70
N TYR A 432 5.98 14.88 1.55
CA TYR A 432 4.90 14.12 2.14
C TYR A 432 5.12 13.89 3.62
N ARG A 433 4.05 13.52 4.32
CA ARG A 433 4.12 12.74 5.56
C ARG A 433 3.59 11.34 5.37
N ILE A 434 3.96 10.43 6.25
CA ILE A 434 3.51 9.05 6.20
C ILE A 434 2.91 8.68 7.56
N GLU A 435 1.72 8.10 7.51
CA GLU A 435 1.00 7.60 8.68
C GLU A 435 0.79 6.10 8.48
N VAL A 436 1.04 5.29 9.52
CA VAL A 436 0.71 3.86 9.49
C VAL A 436 -0.29 3.55 10.57
N THR A 437 -1.44 3.03 10.17
CA THR A 437 -2.53 2.65 11.05
C THR A 437 -2.75 1.14 10.99
N ASN A 438 -3.28 0.58 12.09
CA ASN A 438 -3.72 -0.82 12.15
C ASN A 438 -2.66 -1.88 11.78
N GLU A 439 -1.37 -1.54 11.88
CA GLU A 439 -0.25 -2.43 11.54
C GLU A 439 -0.22 -2.90 10.06
N ASN A 440 -0.99 -2.28 9.16
CA ASN A 440 -0.99 -2.66 7.75
C ASN A 440 -1.49 -1.58 6.77
N GLU A 441 -1.97 -0.43 7.23
CA GLU A 441 -2.38 0.66 6.34
C GLU A 441 -1.29 1.71 6.31
N VAL A 442 -0.86 2.07 5.11
CA VAL A 442 0.22 3.05 4.89
C VAL A 442 -0.34 4.19 4.08
N GLU A 443 -0.45 5.37 4.68
CA GLU A 443 -0.92 6.56 3.99
C GLU A 443 0.25 7.50 3.70
N PHE A 444 0.50 7.80 2.42
CA PHE A 444 1.41 8.87 1.99
C PHE A 444 0.62 10.14 1.71
N ILE A 445 1.01 11.23 2.36
CA ILE A 445 0.19 12.42 2.53
C ILE A 445 0.95 13.63 2.00
N PHE A 446 0.57 14.10 0.80
CA PHE A 446 1.17 15.25 0.12
C PHE A 446 0.31 16.51 0.34
N ASP A 447 0.79 17.45 1.16
CA ASP A 447 0.07 18.68 1.48
C ASP A 447 0.59 19.91 0.73
N GLY A 448 -0.32 20.68 0.14
CA GLY A 448 -0.03 21.97 -0.48
C GLY A 448 0.87 21.89 -1.70
N ILE A 449 0.90 20.76 -2.40
CA ILE A 449 1.75 20.54 -3.57
C ILE A 449 1.25 21.31 -4.80
N ASN A 450 -0.03 21.69 -4.85
CA ASN A 450 -0.63 22.46 -5.95
C ASN A 450 -0.34 21.84 -7.33
N LEU A 451 -0.51 20.52 -7.44
CA LEU A 451 -0.29 19.71 -8.61
C LEU A 451 -1.22 20.14 -9.76
N PRO A 452 -0.73 20.81 -10.83
CA PRO A 452 -1.58 21.32 -11.91
C PRO A 452 -2.36 20.22 -12.62
N ASP A 453 -3.44 20.60 -13.30
CA ASP A 453 -4.14 19.67 -14.18
C ASP A 453 -3.37 19.43 -15.48
N GLU A 454 -3.57 18.26 -16.08
CA GLU A 454 -2.92 17.83 -17.31
C GLU A 454 -3.07 18.85 -18.46
N ASN A 455 -4.21 19.55 -18.54
CA ASN A 455 -4.50 20.44 -19.67
C ASN A 455 -3.80 21.80 -19.50
N THR A 456 -3.53 22.21 -18.26
CA THR A 456 -2.78 23.42 -17.94
C THR A 456 -1.28 23.19 -18.03
N ASN A 457 -0.76 22.11 -17.44
CA ASN A 457 0.67 21.79 -17.45
C ASN A 457 0.88 20.29 -17.26
N GLU A 458 0.84 19.56 -18.37
CA GLU A 458 0.92 18.10 -18.40
C GLU A 458 2.16 17.56 -17.67
N PRO A 459 3.40 18.00 -17.92
CA PRO A 459 4.55 17.43 -17.22
C PRO A 459 4.52 17.63 -15.70
N ALA A 460 3.93 18.74 -15.23
CA ALA A 460 3.84 19.04 -13.82
C ALA A 460 2.60 18.41 -13.15
N SER A 461 1.69 17.78 -13.91
CA SER A 461 0.50 17.13 -13.34
C SER A 461 0.79 15.75 -12.76
N HIS A 462 2.03 15.28 -12.87
CA HIS A 462 2.46 13.94 -12.46
C HIS A 462 3.07 13.94 -11.06
N GLY A 463 2.96 12.81 -10.37
CA GLY A 463 3.70 12.53 -9.16
C GLY A 463 3.83 11.04 -8.88
N PHE A 464 4.64 10.72 -7.88
CA PHE A 464 4.87 9.35 -7.46
C PHE A 464 5.25 9.28 -5.98
N VAL A 465 5.06 8.09 -5.40
CA VAL A 465 5.68 7.68 -4.14
C VAL A 465 6.25 6.27 -4.29
N ALA A 466 7.43 6.05 -3.74
CA ALA A 466 8.07 4.77 -3.70
C ALA A 466 8.46 4.42 -2.26
N TYR A 467 8.27 3.16 -1.89
CA TYR A 467 8.63 2.63 -0.59
C TYR A 467 9.06 1.16 -0.75
N LYS A 468 9.77 0.65 0.25
CA LYS A 468 10.21 -0.75 0.29
C LYS A 468 9.76 -1.41 1.59
N ILE A 469 9.40 -2.69 1.52
CA ILE A 469 8.91 -3.47 2.65
C ILE A 469 9.30 -4.94 2.49
N LYS A 470 9.61 -5.63 3.59
CA LYS A 470 9.97 -7.06 3.57
C LYS A 470 8.73 -7.95 3.74
N PRO A 471 8.69 -9.13 3.10
CA PRO A 471 7.77 -10.18 3.48
C PRO A 471 8.02 -10.66 4.93
N LYS A 472 6.95 -11.09 5.62
CA LYS A 472 7.03 -11.69 6.96
C LYS A 472 7.76 -13.02 6.91
N SER A 473 8.47 -13.36 7.99
CA SER A 473 9.05 -14.69 8.16
C SER A 473 7.97 -15.77 8.08
N GLY A 474 8.09 -16.72 7.14
CA GLY A 474 7.14 -17.82 6.98
C GLY A 474 6.34 -17.83 5.67
N VAL A 475 6.62 -16.91 4.75
CA VAL A 475 6.17 -17.02 3.36
C VAL A 475 6.74 -18.29 2.70
N ALA A 476 5.98 -18.90 1.80
CA ALA A 476 6.31 -20.18 1.16
C ALA A 476 6.08 -20.16 -0.36
N VAL A 477 6.68 -21.11 -1.07
CA VAL A 477 6.44 -21.32 -2.51
C VAL A 477 4.94 -21.49 -2.80
N GLY A 478 4.44 -20.77 -3.80
CA GLY A 478 3.03 -20.71 -4.21
C GLY A 478 2.22 -19.65 -3.46
N ASP A 479 2.85 -18.88 -2.58
CA ASP A 479 2.23 -17.72 -1.94
C ASP A 479 2.17 -16.53 -2.89
N PHE A 480 1.05 -15.81 -2.86
CA PHE A 480 0.90 -14.53 -3.54
C PHE A 480 0.94 -13.39 -2.52
N ILE A 481 1.59 -12.31 -2.90
CA ILE A 481 1.56 -11.01 -2.22
C ILE A 481 0.91 -10.03 -3.19
N THR A 482 -0.33 -9.66 -2.91
CA THR A 482 -1.13 -8.78 -3.76
C THR A 482 -1.44 -7.46 -3.06
N GLY A 483 -1.61 -6.38 -3.82
CA GLY A 483 -2.15 -5.13 -3.29
C GLY A 483 -2.42 -4.11 -4.38
N ASP A 484 -3.36 -3.22 -4.15
CA ASP A 484 -3.59 -1.99 -4.91
C ASP A 484 -3.32 -0.78 -3.99
N ALA A 485 -3.48 0.42 -4.51
CA ALA A 485 -3.44 1.65 -3.73
C ALA A 485 -4.58 2.58 -4.17
N ASN A 486 -5.00 3.44 -3.26
CA ASN A 486 -6.03 4.44 -3.50
C ASN A 486 -5.36 5.82 -3.57
N ILE A 487 -5.51 6.50 -4.71
CA ILE A 487 -4.91 7.81 -4.94
C ILE A 487 -5.99 8.88 -4.91
N TYR A 488 -5.90 9.81 -3.95
CA TYR A 488 -6.86 10.89 -3.76
C TYR A 488 -6.23 12.20 -4.24
N PHE A 489 -6.92 12.93 -5.10
CA PHE A 489 -6.57 14.30 -5.49
C PHE A 489 -7.53 15.27 -4.83
N ASP A 490 -7.02 16.08 -3.90
CA ASP A 490 -7.84 16.86 -2.95
C ASP A 490 -8.92 15.98 -2.31
N PHE A 491 -10.17 16.42 -2.39
CA PHE A 491 -11.35 15.79 -1.80
C PHE A 491 -12.10 14.92 -2.81
N ASN A 492 -11.44 14.49 -3.89
CA ASN A 492 -12.07 13.64 -4.90
C ASN A 492 -12.03 12.18 -4.47
N ALA A 493 -12.96 11.40 -5.02
CA ALA A 493 -12.95 9.95 -4.85
C ALA A 493 -11.61 9.35 -5.30
N PRO A 494 -11.12 8.30 -4.62
CA PRO A 494 -9.83 7.74 -4.94
C PRO A 494 -9.86 7.12 -6.34
N ILE A 495 -8.79 7.36 -7.06
CA ILE A 495 -8.44 6.56 -8.21
C ILE A 495 -7.75 5.31 -7.65
N ILE A 496 -8.46 4.19 -7.70
CA ILE A 496 -7.92 2.89 -7.31
C ILE A 496 -6.98 2.45 -8.42
N THR A 497 -5.74 2.16 -8.06
CA THR A 497 -4.76 1.65 -9.01
C THR A 497 -5.14 0.26 -9.50
N ASN A 498 -4.40 -0.24 -10.48
CA ASN A 498 -4.34 -1.67 -10.72
C ASN A 498 -3.91 -2.45 -9.46
N MET A 499 -4.34 -3.72 -9.40
CA MET A 499 -3.87 -4.69 -8.41
C MET A 499 -2.53 -5.26 -8.86
N VAL A 500 -1.48 -5.08 -8.04
CA VAL A 500 -0.21 -5.77 -8.22
C VAL A 500 -0.21 -7.12 -7.52
N SER A 501 0.58 -8.05 -8.04
CA SER A 501 0.69 -9.41 -7.52
C SER A 501 2.09 -9.95 -7.77
N THR A 502 2.73 -10.48 -6.73
CA THR A 502 4.00 -11.21 -6.84
C THR A 502 3.84 -12.61 -6.25
N GLU A 503 4.19 -13.65 -7.02
CA GLU A 503 4.22 -15.05 -6.59
C GLU A 503 5.61 -15.44 -6.08
N ILE A 504 5.67 -16.23 -5.01
CA ILE A 504 6.91 -16.82 -4.53
C ILE A 504 7.12 -18.18 -5.19
N ILE A 505 8.20 -18.32 -5.95
CA ILE A 505 8.50 -19.53 -6.73
C ILE A 505 9.71 -20.30 -6.18
N ASP A 506 9.75 -21.61 -6.45
CA ASP A 506 10.86 -22.49 -6.04
C ASP A 506 12.10 -22.29 -6.92
N ASN A 507 13.27 -22.60 -6.36
CA ASN A 507 14.52 -22.60 -7.09
C ASN A 507 14.72 -23.92 -7.86
N LEU A 508 14.03 -24.06 -9.01
CA LEU A 508 14.28 -25.17 -9.94
C LEU A 508 14.40 -24.73 -11.41
N SER A 509 15.68 -24.66 -11.81
CA SER A 509 16.29 -24.88 -13.14
C SER A 509 15.80 -24.04 -14.32
N THR A 510 16.78 -23.37 -14.93
CA THR A 510 16.82 -22.57 -16.16
C THR A 510 16.34 -23.28 -17.45
N SER A 511 15.17 -23.88 -17.43
CA SER A 511 14.52 -24.46 -18.63
C SER A 511 13.04 -24.11 -18.78
N ASN A 512 12.38 -23.56 -17.75
CA ASN A 512 10.93 -23.31 -17.81
C ASN A 512 10.55 -22.02 -18.57
N TYR A 513 11.41 -20.98 -18.53
CA TYR A 513 11.12 -19.71 -19.21
C TYR A 513 11.09 -19.86 -20.75
N ASP A 514 12.00 -20.67 -21.31
CA ASP A 514 11.95 -21.05 -22.72
C ASP A 514 10.78 -21.99 -23.05
N LEU A 515 10.33 -22.82 -22.10
CA LEU A 515 9.24 -23.78 -22.34
C LEU A 515 7.88 -23.07 -22.47
N ALA A 516 7.60 -22.11 -21.59
CA ALA A 516 6.32 -21.37 -21.57
C ALA A 516 6.12 -20.46 -22.80
N ASN A 517 7.20 -19.84 -23.30
CA ASN A 517 7.20 -19.00 -24.51
C ASN A 517 7.08 -19.82 -25.81
N ASN A 518 7.44 -21.10 -25.77
CA ASN A 518 7.36 -22.00 -26.91
C ASN A 518 6.01 -22.72 -27.04
N ILE A 519 5.09 -22.52 -26.10
CA ILE A 519 3.75 -23.13 -26.12
C ILE A 519 2.66 -22.05 -26.09
N ASN A 520 1.92 -21.94 -27.19
CA ASN A 520 0.82 -21.00 -27.35
C ASN A 520 -0.52 -21.74 -27.41
N ILE A 521 -1.57 -21.09 -26.91
CA ILE A 521 -2.95 -21.60 -27.05
C ILE A 521 -3.84 -20.56 -27.72
N TYR A 522 -4.68 -21.00 -28.65
CA TYR A 522 -5.59 -20.10 -29.36
C TYR A 522 -6.80 -20.85 -29.95
N PRO A 523 -7.91 -20.16 -30.24
CA PRO A 523 -8.24 -18.82 -29.77
C PRO A 523 -8.47 -18.81 -28.25
N ASN A 524 -8.19 -17.69 -27.58
CA ASN A 524 -8.54 -17.48 -26.19
C ASN A 524 -9.12 -16.05 -26.06
N PRO A 525 -10.44 -15.87 -25.85
CA PRO A 525 -11.44 -16.88 -25.53
C PRO A 525 -11.75 -17.88 -26.66
N THR A 526 -12.08 -19.12 -26.31
CA THR A 526 -12.47 -20.19 -27.24
C THR A 526 -13.97 -20.51 -27.16
N LYS A 527 -14.54 -20.98 -28.28
CA LYS A 527 -15.83 -21.69 -28.29
C LYS A 527 -15.54 -23.18 -28.20
N ASP A 528 -15.54 -23.94 -29.29
CA ASP A 528 -15.63 -25.39 -29.16
C ASP A 528 -14.28 -26.11 -29.30
N ILE A 529 -13.25 -25.42 -29.80
CA ILE A 529 -11.94 -25.99 -30.09
C ILE A 529 -10.83 -25.05 -29.60
N LEU A 530 -9.92 -25.58 -28.78
CA LEU A 530 -8.70 -24.90 -28.36
C LEU A 530 -7.50 -25.55 -29.03
N TYR A 531 -6.74 -24.79 -29.80
CA TYR A 531 -5.49 -25.21 -30.44
C TYR A 531 -4.32 -24.95 -29.51
N ILE A 532 -3.33 -25.84 -29.60
CA ILE A 532 -2.08 -25.79 -28.85
C ILE A 532 -0.96 -25.81 -29.87
N GLU A 533 -0.31 -24.66 -30.06
CA GLU A 533 0.88 -24.54 -30.89
C GLU A 533 2.11 -24.74 -30.01
N VAL A 534 3.02 -25.58 -30.50
CA VAL A 534 4.26 -25.93 -29.83
C VAL A 534 5.41 -25.66 -30.79
N LYS A 535 6.36 -24.83 -30.37
CA LYS A 535 7.55 -24.42 -31.13
C LYS A 535 8.76 -25.27 -30.74
N ASN A 536 9.82 -25.25 -31.56
CA ASN A 536 11.12 -25.89 -31.26
C ASN A 536 11.09 -27.42 -31.03
N ASN A 537 10.25 -28.17 -31.76
CA ASN A 537 10.19 -29.64 -31.74
C ASN A 537 9.88 -30.26 -30.35
N GLN A 538 9.13 -29.57 -29.49
CA GLN A 538 8.68 -30.17 -28.23
C GLN A 538 7.51 -31.14 -28.48
N GLU A 539 7.49 -32.26 -27.76
CA GLU A 539 6.46 -33.29 -27.87
C GLU A 539 5.50 -33.20 -26.68
N ILE A 540 4.20 -33.05 -26.96
CA ILE A 540 3.15 -33.09 -25.94
C ILE A 540 2.96 -34.55 -25.50
N GLU A 541 3.14 -34.82 -24.21
CA GLU A 541 2.92 -36.13 -23.60
C GLU A 541 1.52 -36.24 -22.98
N GLN A 542 1.06 -35.17 -22.32
CA GLN A 542 -0.23 -35.16 -21.63
C GLN A 542 -0.85 -33.76 -21.59
N LEU A 543 -2.17 -33.70 -21.69
CA LEU A 543 -2.98 -32.50 -21.51
C LEU A 543 -4.03 -32.74 -20.44
N LYS A 544 -4.16 -31.83 -19.47
CA LYS A 544 -5.21 -31.88 -18.46
C LYS A 544 -5.91 -30.54 -18.33
N ILE A 545 -7.23 -30.54 -18.19
CA ILE A 545 -8.02 -29.33 -17.93
C ILE A 545 -8.58 -29.40 -16.52
N TYR A 546 -8.44 -28.30 -15.79
CA TYR A 546 -9.00 -28.11 -14.46
C TYR A 546 -9.96 -26.92 -14.41
N ASN A 547 -10.95 -26.97 -13.52
CA ASN A 547 -11.74 -25.78 -13.17
C ASN A 547 -11.05 -24.93 -12.09
N LEU A 548 -11.64 -23.79 -11.74
CA LEU A 548 -11.13 -22.87 -10.70
C LEU A 548 -11.00 -23.52 -9.30
N SER A 549 -11.70 -24.62 -9.03
CA SER A 549 -11.62 -25.36 -7.77
C SER A 549 -10.56 -26.49 -7.80
N GLY A 550 -9.76 -26.59 -8.87
CA GLY A 550 -8.73 -27.61 -9.04
C GLY A 550 -9.26 -29.01 -9.43
N LEU A 551 -10.55 -29.14 -9.78
CA LEU A 551 -11.12 -30.41 -10.23
C LEU A 551 -10.68 -30.73 -11.67
N GLU A 552 -10.08 -31.91 -11.88
CA GLU A 552 -9.72 -32.42 -13.21
C GLU A 552 -10.99 -32.74 -14.02
N LEU A 553 -11.13 -32.14 -15.20
CA LEU A 553 -12.29 -32.28 -16.09
C LEU A 553 -11.96 -33.07 -17.36
N ILE A 554 -10.78 -32.85 -17.94
CA ILE A 554 -10.32 -33.52 -19.17
C ILE A 554 -8.89 -33.99 -18.94
N ASN A 555 -8.56 -35.19 -19.43
CA ASN A 555 -7.23 -35.76 -19.36
C ASN A 555 -6.93 -36.56 -20.63
N VAL A 556 -5.97 -36.10 -21.41
CA VAL A 556 -5.57 -36.68 -22.69
C VAL A 556 -4.11 -37.08 -22.59
N LYS A 557 -3.83 -38.38 -22.74
CA LYS A 557 -2.46 -38.97 -22.66
C LYS A 557 -1.88 -39.28 -24.05
N GLU A 558 -2.14 -38.39 -25.00
CA GLU A 558 -1.70 -38.52 -26.39
C GLU A 558 -1.30 -37.13 -26.89
N SER A 559 -0.30 -37.07 -27.78
CA SER A 559 0.11 -35.81 -28.42
C SER A 559 -1.04 -35.28 -29.29
N LYS A 560 -1.71 -34.24 -28.81
CA LYS A 560 -2.78 -33.55 -29.52
C LYS A 560 -2.54 -32.05 -29.52
N GLN A 561 -2.60 -31.44 -30.70
CA GLN A 561 -2.49 -29.99 -30.88
C GLN A 561 -3.86 -29.30 -30.90
N GLN A 562 -4.94 -30.04 -30.64
CA GLN A 562 -6.30 -29.50 -30.54
C GLN A 562 -7.12 -30.24 -29.48
N LEU A 563 -7.90 -29.50 -28.71
CA LEU A 563 -8.83 -30.00 -27.71
C LEU A 563 -10.26 -29.57 -28.06
N HIS A 564 -11.17 -30.55 -28.08
CA HIS A 564 -12.62 -30.30 -28.21
C HIS A 564 -13.21 -30.06 -26.82
N LEU A 565 -13.91 -28.94 -26.65
CA LEU A 565 -14.36 -28.42 -25.36
C LEU A 565 -15.89 -28.34 -25.24
N GLU A 566 -16.62 -29.02 -26.13
CA GLU A 566 -18.09 -29.06 -26.16
C GLU A 566 -18.70 -29.56 -24.84
N SER A 567 -17.96 -30.36 -24.07
CA SER A 567 -18.38 -30.88 -22.77
C SER A 567 -18.21 -29.89 -21.62
N LEU A 568 -17.51 -28.76 -21.84
CA LEU A 568 -17.28 -27.74 -20.81
C LEU A 568 -18.34 -26.64 -20.90
N SER A 569 -18.87 -26.23 -19.76
CA SER A 569 -19.72 -25.04 -19.65
C SER A 569 -18.90 -23.76 -19.88
N ALA A 570 -19.57 -22.65 -20.19
CA ALA A 570 -18.92 -21.35 -20.24
C ALA A 570 -18.25 -21.03 -18.89
N GLY A 571 -17.01 -20.53 -18.91
CA GLY A 571 -16.22 -20.31 -17.70
C GLY A 571 -14.71 -20.26 -17.94
N VAL A 572 -13.95 -20.07 -16.85
CA VAL A 572 -12.48 -20.02 -16.85
C VAL A 572 -11.91 -21.39 -16.48
N TYR A 573 -10.90 -21.82 -17.22
CA TYR A 573 -10.24 -23.13 -17.06
C TYR A 573 -8.71 -23.00 -17.12
N PHE A 574 -8.03 -23.97 -16.49
CA PHE A 574 -6.59 -24.12 -16.57
C PHE A 574 -6.24 -25.36 -17.38
N LEU A 575 -5.40 -25.19 -18.39
CA LEU A 575 -4.82 -26.27 -19.19
C LEU A 575 -3.39 -26.53 -18.73
N GLN A 576 -3.14 -27.71 -18.17
CA GLN A 576 -1.81 -28.22 -17.90
C GLN A 576 -1.32 -29.04 -19.09
N ILE A 577 -0.17 -28.65 -19.62
CA ILE A 577 0.49 -29.23 -20.79
C ILE A 577 1.80 -29.84 -20.33
N GLN A 578 1.85 -31.17 -20.29
CA GLN A 578 3.07 -31.92 -20.02
C GLN A 578 3.75 -32.25 -21.35
N THR A 579 5.03 -31.92 -21.43
CA THR A 579 5.91 -32.19 -22.58
C THR A 579 7.11 -33.02 -22.16
N ASN A 580 7.88 -33.48 -23.14
CA ASN A 580 9.17 -34.13 -22.92
C ASN A 580 10.23 -33.24 -22.23
N LEU A 581 10.00 -31.92 -22.11
CA LEU A 581 10.92 -30.96 -21.48
C LEU A 581 10.43 -30.43 -20.13
N GLY A 582 9.16 -30.66 -19.76
CA GLY A 582 8.58 -30.12 -18.54
C GLY A 582 7.07 -29.88 -18.64
N THR A 583 6.50 -29.25 -17.62
CA THR A 583 5.06 -28.98 -17.53
C THR A 583 4.79 -27.48 -17.55
N VAL A 584 3.85 -27.04 -18.40
CA VAL A 584 3.39 -25.65 -18.51
C VAL A 584 1.90 -25.58 -18.22
N ASN A 585 1.48 -24.55 -17.48
CA ASN A 585 0.06 -24.26 -17.26
C ASN A 585 -0.36 -23.03 -18.08
N LYS A 586 -1.53 -23.07 -18.72
CA LYS A 586 -2.11 -21.94 -19.46
C LYS A 586 -3.57 -21.74 -19.06
N ARG A 587 -3.98 -20.48 -18.87
CA ARG A 587 -5.38 -20.09 -18.60
C ARG A 587 -6.13 -19.87 -19.90
N PHE A 588 -7.35 -20.39 -20.03
CA PHE A 588 -8.24 -20.04 -21.13
C PHE A 588 -9.70 -19.85 -20.71
N ILE A 589 -10.44 -19.08 -21.52
CA ILE A 589 -11.85 -18.76 -21.31
C ILE A 589 -12.68 -19.51 -22.35
N LYS A 590 -13.68 -20.28 -21.89
CA LYS A 590 -14.71 -20.90 -22.73
C LYS A 590 -15.94 -20.01 -22.76
N ASN A 591 -16.34 -19.57 -23.96
CA ASN A 591 -17.59 -18.84 -24.20
C ASN A 591 -18.76 -19.77 -24.54
#